data_AF-A0A383DA96-F1
#
_entry.id   AF-A0A383DA96-F1
#
_cell.length_a   1.000
_cell.length_b   1.000
_cell.length_c   1.000
_cell.angle_alpha   90.00
_cell.angle_beta   90.00
_cell.angle_gamma   90.00
#
_symmetry.space_group_name_H-M   'P 1'
#
loop_
_entity.id
_entity.type
_entity.pdbx_description
1 polymer ?
#
loop_
_entity_poly.entity_id
_entity_poly.type
_entity_poly.pdbx_seq_one_letter_code
_entity_poly.pdbx_strand_id
1 'polypeptide(L)'
;MNINFCRAVDSYVGPFFCRILLLLKRFGGFINPGQGTDLSKTSKKIILIKFWGMGTILLASPSVRGIKKKYPSAKITLLTLSENKELCSILNSFDKRLYLDISNPVKFILGYLQVLYSIRREHYDTVIDLEFITNFSAMTTLLITVFSETRQIIGFNSPVRWRNSVYFHNVSFDHSRHISMIFAK
;
A
#
# COMPACT_ATOMS: atom_id res chain seq x y z
N MET A 1 20.33 -5.55 2.79
CA MET A 1 19.94 -6.51 3.86
C MET A 1 19.72 -7.90 3.26
N ASN A 2 19.99 -8.98 4.00
CA ASN A 2 19.76 -10.36 3.49
C ASN A 2 18.24 -10.62 3.35
N ILE A 3 17.80 -11.07 2.18
CA ILE A 3 16.37 -11.33 1.89
C ILE A 3 15.79 -12.37 2.88
N ASN A 4 16.57 -13.37 3.27
CA ASN A 4 16.13 -14.38 4.24
C ASN A 4 15.89 -13.78 5.63
N PHE A 5 16.72 -12.80 6.02
CA PHE A 5 16.52 -12.05 7.25
C PHE A 5 15.23 -11.22 7.18
N CYS A 6 14.99 -10.51 6.06
CA CYS A 6 13.74 -9.77 5.85
C CYS A 6 12.52 -10.68 5.99
N ARG A 7 12.56 -11.88 5.39
CA ARG A 7 11.47 -12.87 5.46
C ARG A 7 11.24 -13.37 6.87
N ALA A 8 12.30 -13.67 7.62
CA ALA A 8 12.19 -14.12 9.01
C ALA A 8 11.56 -13.03 9.90
N VAL A 9 12.05 -11.79 9.80
CA VAL A 9 11.47 -10.66 10.54
C VAL A 9 9.99 -10.48 10.16
N ASP A 10 9.67 -10.50 8.87
CA ASP A 10 8.30 -10.36 8.37
C ASP A 10 7.36 -11.44 8.91
N SER A 11 7.82 -12.70 9.02
CA SER A 11 7.00 -13.82 9.48
C SER A 11 6.79 -13.84 11.00
N TYR A 12 7.81 -13.50 11.79
CA TYR A 12 7.72 -13.58 13.26
C TYR A 12 7.24 -12.28 13.89
N VAL A 13 7.81 -11.15 13.46
CA VAL A 13 7.60 -9.85 14.08
C VAL A 13 6.40 -9.14 13.47
N GLY A 14 6.20 -9.27 12.16
CA GLY A 14 5.13 -8.61 11.41
C GLY A 14 3.72 -8.83 12.00
N PRO A 15 3.25 -10.08 12.21
CA PRO A 15 1.91 -10.34 12.72
C PRO A 15 1.66 -9.76 14.11
N PHE A 16 2.67 -9.78 14.98
CA PHE A 16 2.57 -9.25 16.34
C PHE A 16 2.28 -7.73 16.31
N PHE A 17 3.11 -6.96 15.62
CA PHE A 17 2.92 -5.52 15.50
C PHE A 17 1.64 -5.14 14.77
N CYS A 18 1.28 -5.87 13.71
CA CYS A 18 0.05 -5.59 12.98
C CYS A 18 -1.20 -5.78 13.83
N ARG A 19 -1.23 -6.81 14.69
CA ARG A 19 -2.37 -7.04 15.61
C ARG A 19 -2.49 -5.90 16.63
N ILE A 20 -1.38 -5.43 17.19
CA ILE A 20 -1.37 -4.28 18.10
C ILE A 20 -1.90 -3.04 17.39
N LEU A 21 -1.39 -2.73 16.19
CA LEU A 21 -1.85 -1.58 15.40
C LEU A 21 -3.33 -1.69 15.01
N LEU A 22 -3.81 -2.89 14.69
CA LEU A 22 -5.21 -3.13 14.39
C LEU A 22 -6.10 -2.88 15.62
N LEU A 23 -5.66 -3.33 16.80
CA LEU A 23 -6.36 -3.04 18.05
C LEU A 23 -6.40 -1.53 18.31
N LEU A 24 -5.27 -0.83 18.20
CA LEU A 24 -5.22 0.64 18.35
C LEU A 24 -6.17 1.36 17.39
N LYS A 25 -6.19 0.94 16.12
CA LYS A 25 -7.12 1.48 15.11
C LYS A 25 -8.58 1.23 15.48
N ARG A 26 -8.89 0.07 16.09
CA ARG A 26 -10.24 -0.26 16.55
C ARG A 26 -10.66 0.58 17.77
N PHE A 27 -9.77 0.71 18.74
CA PHE A 27 -10.04 1.46 19.98
C PHE A 27 -10.12 2.97 19.74
N GLY A 28 -9.38 3.51 18.78
CA GLY A 28 -9.41 4.95 18.47
C GLY A 28 -10.69 5.44 17.79
N GLY A 29 -11.68 4.59 17.51
CA GLY A 29 -12.91 5.01 16.82
C GLY A 29 -12.71 5.43 15.34
N PHE A 30 -11.49 5.29 14.80
CA PHE A 30 -11.13 5.60 13.41
C PHE A 30 -11.60 4.54 12.40
N ILE A 31 -12.53 3.66 12.79
CA ILE A 31 -13.23 2.75 11.89
C ILE A 31 -14.51 3.44 11.40
N ASN A 32 -14.38 4.55 10.69
CA ASN A 32 -15.49 4.99 9.83
C ASN A 32 -15.20 4.45 8.43
N PRO A 33 -15.78 3.31 8.01
CA PRO A 33 -15.78 2.95 6.61
C PRO A 33 -16.41 4.14 5.88
N GLY A 34 -15.63 4.83 5.06
CA GLY A 34 -16.02 6.12 4.50
C GLY A 34 -17.37 5.99 3.79
N GLN A 35 -18.43 6.48 4.43
CA GLN A 35 -19.73 6.63 3.79
C GLN A 35 -19.54 7.50 2.55
N GLY A 36 -20.14 7.07 1.45
CA GLY A 36 -20.01 7.64 0.13
C GLY A 36 -20.25 9.14 0.12
N THR A 37 -19.18 9.91 0.22
CA THR A 37 -19.17 11.29 -0.27
C THR A 37 -19.11 11.20 -1.78
N ASP A 38 -19.85 12.04 -2.49
CA ASP A 38 -19.88 12.06 -3.96
C ASP A 38 -18.49 12.44 -4.49
N LEU A 39 -17.72 11.40 -4.82
CA LEU A 39 -16.29 11.40 -5.16
C LEU A 39 -16.02 11.94 -6.58
N SER A 40 -17.04 12.45 -7.27
CA SER A 40 -16.95 12.96 -8.64
C SER A 40 -16.29 14.34 -8.74
N LYS A 41 -16.25 15.12 -7.64
CA LYS A 41 -15.86 16.54 -7.67
C LYS A 41 -14.48 16.88 -7.08
N THR A 42 -13.83 16.00 -6.33
CA THR A 42 -12.52 16.30 -5.69
C THR A 42 -11.37 15.47 -6.27
N SER A 43 -10.19 16.11 -6.41
CA SER A 43 -8.95 15.44 -6.81
C SER A 43 -8.58 14.39 -5.77
N LYS A 44 -8.61 13.11 -6.16
CA LYS A 44 -8.30 11.99 -5.27
C LYS A 44 -6.80 11.81 -5.12
N LYS A 45 -6.28 11.84 -3.90
CA LYS A 45 -4.90 11.41 -3.61
C LYS A 45 -4.88 9.94 -3.24
N ILE A 46 -4.21 9.14 -4.06
CA ILE A 46 -4.16 7.69 -3.94
C ILE A 46 -2.72 7.27 -3.73
N ILE A 47 -2.46 6.46 -2.70
CA ILE A 47 -1.16 5.82 -2.49
C ILE A 47 -1.27 4.32 -2.77
N LEU A 48 -0.41 3.86 -3.67
CA LEU A 48 -0.25 2.46 -4.05
C LEU A 48 0.99 1.90 -3.37
N ILE A 49 0.86 0.77 -2.67
CA ILE A 49 1.96 0.11 -1.95
C ILE A 49 2.33 -1.16 -2.71
N LYS A 50 3.59 -1.25 -3.15
CA LYS A 50 4.17 -2.46 -3.74
C LYS A 50 5.68 -2.45 -3.56
N PHE A 51 6.25 -3.44 -2.87
CA PHE A 51 7.68 -3.46 -2.55
C PHE A 51 8.46 -4.44 -3.42
N TRP A 52 7.92 -5.64 -3.60
CA TRP A 52 8.66 -6.76 -4.18
C TRP A 52 8.23 -7.05 -5.62
N GLY A 53 9.10 -7.72 -6.37
CA GLY A 53 8.79 -8.20 -7.72
C GLY A 53 8.62 -7.08 -8.74
N MET A 54 9.75 -6.65 -9.34
CA MET A 54 9.80 -5.65 -10.41
C MET A 54 8.76 -5.89 -11.51
N GLY A 55 8.62 -7.13 -12.00
CA GLY A 55 7.60 -7.47 -13.00
C GLY A 55 6.16 -7.21 -12.52
N THR A 56 5.87 -7.43 -11.25
CA THR A 56 4.53 -7.14 -10.70
C THR A 56 4.28 -5.65 -10.48
N ILE A 57 5.33 -4.84 -10.29
CA ILE A 57 5.22 -3.37 -10.27
C ILE A 57 4.85 -2.86 -11.67
N LEU A 58 5.49 -3.38 -12.72
CA LEU A 58 5.11 -3.08 -14.11
C LEU A 58 3.62 -3.41 -14.36
N LEU A 59 3.17 -4.55 -13.83
CA LEU A 59 1.81 -5.02 -14.01
C LEU A 59 0.77 -4.24 -13.18
N ALA A 60 1.19 -3.29 -12.34
CA ALA A 60 0.30 -2.34 -11.66
C ALA A 60 -0.10 -1.14 -12.56
N SER A 61 0.61 -0.90 -13.67
CA SER A 61 0.26 0.18 -14.61
C SER A 61 -1.18 0.11 -15.16
N PRO A 62 -1.76 -1.06 -15.49
CA PRO A 62 -3.18 -1.18 -15.83
C PRO A 62 -4.13 -0.65 -14.75
N SER A 63 -3.86 -0.93 -13.46
CA SER A 63 -4.66 -0.39 -12.34
C SER A 63 -4.63 1.13 -12.34
N VAL A 64 -3.42 1.69 -12.48
CA VAL A 64 -3.21 3.14 -12.53
C VAL A 64 -3.96 3.77 -13.69
N ARG A 65 -3.92 3.15 -14.88
CA ARG A 65 -4.65 3.59 -16.06
C ARG A 65 -6.16 3.52 -15.86
N GLY A 66 -6.68 2.44 -15.27
CA GLY A 66 -8.09 2.28 -14.94
C GLY A 66 -8.58 3.35 -13.98
N ILE A 67 -7.80 3.62 -12.92
CA ILE A 67 -8.08 4.69 -11.96
C ILE A 67 -8.11 6.05 -12.65
N LYS A 68 -7.10 6.39 -13.46
CA LYS A 68 -7.04 7.67 -14.18
C LYS A 68 -8.16 7.81 -15.22
N LYS A 69 -8.59 6.72 -15.86
CA LYS A 69 -9.74 6.74 -16.78
C LYS A 69 -11.04 7.09 -16.05
N LYS A 70 -11.24 6.57 -14.84
CA LYS A 70 -12.42 6.85 -14.01
C LYS A 70 -12.33 8.18 -13.26
N TYR A 71 -11.13 8.59 -12.87
CA TYR A 71 -10.82 9.80 -12.11
C TYR A 71 -9.63 10.53 -12.76
N PRO A 72 -9.86 11.32 -13.83
CA PRO A 72 -8.78 11.97 -14.58
C PRO A 72 -7.88 12.89 -13.74
N SER A 73 -8.45 13.51 -12.70
CA SER A 73 -7.74 14.42 -11.78
C SER A 73 -7.06 13.72 -10.59
N ALA A 74 -7.16 12.39 -10.47
CA ALA A 74 -6.54 11.65 -9.37
C ALA A 74 -5.01 11.77 -9.41
N LYS A 75 -4.38 11.94 -8.26
CA LYS A 75 -2.93 11.94 -8.08
C LYS A 75 -2.52 10.63 -7.43
N ILE A 76 -1.63 9.90 -8.10
CA ILE A 76 -1.26 8.55 -7.73
C ILE A 76 0.21 8.51 -7.33
N THR A 77 0.46 8.13 -6.09
CA THR A 77 1.79 7.96 -5.52
C THR A 77 2.12 6.48 -5.36
N LEU A 78 3.27 6.03 -5.86
CA LEU A 78 3.79 4.69 -5.59
C LEU A 78 4.73 4.73 -4.37
N LEU A 79 4.51 3.87 -3.38
CA LEU A 79 5.45 3.55 -2.31
C LEU A 79 6.11 2.20 -2.59
N THR A 80 7.43 2.21 -2.77
CA THR A 80 8.21 1.01 -3.14
C THR A 80 9.64 1.03 -2.60
N LEU A 81 10.44 0.01 -2.91
CA LEU A 81 11.86 -0.09 -2.56
C LEU A 81 12.74 0.73 -3.52
N SER A 82 13.86 1.25 -3.02
CA SER A 82 14.82 2.06 -3.77
C SER A 82 15.43 1.33 -4.97
N GLU A 83 15.51 0.01 -4.90
CA GLU A 83 15.98 -0.92 -5.92
C GLU A 83 15.08 -0.88 -7.16
N ASN A 84 13.81 -0.50 -7.01
CA ASN A 84 12.87 -0.37 -8.11
C ASN A 84 12.95 1.00 -8.81
N LYS A 85 13.84 1.91 -8.40
CA LYS A 85 13.95 3.28 -8.97
C LYS A 85 14.13 3.27 -10.48
N GLU A 86 14.99 2.40 -10.99
CA GLU A 86 15.27 2.31 -12.43
C GLU A 86 14.00 1.93 -13.21
N LEU A 87 13.32 0.85 -12.80
CA LEU A 87 12.03 0.46 -13.37
C LEU A 87 10.99 1.60 -13.26
N CYS A 88 10.91 2.24 -12.10
CA CYS A 88 9.95 3.31 -11.84
C CYS A 88 10.24 4.58 -12.67
N SER A 89 11.48 4.78 -13.11
CA SER A 89 11.86 5.89 -13.98
C SER A 89 11.36 5.71 -15.41
N ILE A 90 11.23 4.45 -15.85
CA ILE A 90 10.66 4.06 -17.13
C ILE A 90 9.12 4.09 -17.06
N LEU A 91 8.55 3.71 -15.91
CA LEU A 91 7.12 3.72 -15.65
C LEU A 91 6.58 5.13 -15.38
N ASN A 92 6.22 5.84 -16.45
CA ASN A 92 5.55 7.15 -16.38
C ASN A 92 4.08 7.11 -15.93
N SER A 93 3.63 6.00 -15.32
CA SER A 93 2.24 5.84 -14.89
C SER A 93 1.92 6.59 -13.59
N PHE A 94 2.90 6.77 -12.69
CA PHE A 94 2.70 7.34 -11.35
C PHE A 94 3.06 8.83 -11.32
N ASP A 95 2.24 9.66 -10.65
CA ASP A 95 2.50 11.09 -10.49
C ASP A 95 3.67 11.35 -9.51
N LYS A 96 3.77 10.53 -8.46
CA LYS A 96 4.82 10.63 -7.43
C LYS A 96 5.33 9.24 -7.04
N ARG A 97 6.59 9.17 -6.60
CA ARG A 97 7.24 7.94 -6.15
C ARG A 97 7.94 8.19 -4.81
N LEU A 98 7.70 7.33 -3.84
CA LEU A 98 8.34 7.29 -2.52
C LEU A 98 9.13 6.00 -2.42
N TYR A 99 10.37 6.09 -1.95
CA TYR A 99 11.30 4.97 -1.94
C TYR A 99 11.78 4.68 -0.52
N LEU A 100 11.85 3.39 -0.19
CA LEU A 100 12.49 2.89 1.02
C LEU A 100 13.81 2.21 0.67
N ASP A 101 14.88 2.61 1.33
CA ASP A 101 16.20 2.01 1.18
C ASP A 101 16.39 0.95 2.27
N ILE A 102 16.53 -0.32 1.87
CA ILE A 102 16.74 -1.47 2.76
C ILE A 102 18.22 -1.94 2.78
N SER A 103 19.14 -1.16 2.22
CA SER A 103 20.57 -1.49 2.21
C SER A 103 21.13 -1.53 3.63
N ASN A 104 20.74 -0.57 4.47
CA ASN A 104 21.19 -0.39 5.85
C ASN A 104 19.99 -0.25 6.81
N PRO A 105 19.94 -1.00 7.93
CA PRO A 105 18.81 -0.97 8.86
C PRO A 105 18.53 0.41 9.49
N VAL A 106 19.56 1.18 9.83
CA VAL A 106 19.40 2.51 10.44
C VAL A 106 18.85 3.50 9.40
N LYS A 107 19.43 3.50 8.19
CA LYS A 107 18.91 4.31 7.08
C LYS A 107 17.47 3.93 6.74
N PHE A 108 17.17 2.64 6.74
CA PHE A 108 15.82 2.14 6.51
C PHE A 108 14.83 2.68 7.53
N ILE A 109 15.13 2.56 8.84
CA ILE A 109 14.22 3.02 9.89
C ILE A 109 13.99 4.53 9.79
N LEU A 110 15.07 5.33 9.68
CA LEU A 110 14.97 6.77 9.58
C LEU A 110 14.21 7.20 8.30
N GLY A 111 14.55 6.61 7.16
CA GLY A 111 13.87 6.86 5.89
C GLY A 111 12.41 6.45 5.92
N TYR A 112 12.08 5.33 6.56
CA TYR A 112 10.72 4.85 6.73
C TYR A 112 9.88 5.81 7.58
N LEU A 113 10.43 6.31 8.70
CA LEU A 113 9.77 7.32 9.53
C LEU A 113 9.54 8.63 8.76
N GLN A 114 10.52 9.09 7.98
CA GLN A 114 10.40 10.28 7.13
C GLN A 114 9.32 10.10 6.06
N VAL A 115 9.28 8.94 5.41
CA VAL A 115 8.25 8.60 4.43
C VAL A 115 6.86 8.57 5.08
N LEU A 116 6.71 7.92 6.23
CA LEU A 116 5.43 7.91 6.96
C LEU A 116 4.99 9.32 7.35
N TYR A 117 5.91 10.17 7.81
CA TYR A 117 5.62 11.56 8.11
C TYR A 117 5.17 12.34 6.87
N SER A 118 5.85 12.18 5.73
CA SER A 118 5.46 12.81 4.46
C SER A 118 4.09 12.34 3.99
N ILE A 119 3.79 11.04 4.10
CA ILE A 119 2.48 10.48 3.72
C ILE A 119 1.37 11.08 4.58
N ARG A 120 1.58 11.18 5.89
CA ARG A 120 0.59 11.76 6.81
C ARG A 120 0.30 13.22 6.50
N ARG A 121 1.33 14.01 6.15
CA ARG A 121 1.17 15.42 5.76
C ARG A 121 0.44 15.63 4.44
N GLU A 122 0.48 14.66 3.54
CA GLU A 122 -0.20 14.80 2.24
C GLU A 122 -1.68 14.42 2.26
N HIS A 123 -2.15 13.74 3.32
CA HIS A 123 -3.54 13.32 3.52
C HIS A 123 -4.08 12.52 2.33
N TYR A 124 -3.63 11.26 2.20
CA TYR A 124 -4.14 10.36 1.16
C TYR A 124 -5.56 9.89 1.48
N ASP A 125 -6.45 10.04 0.51
CA ASP A 125 -7.85 9.61 0.60
C ASP A 125 -8.00 8.09 0.49
N THR A 126 -7.13 7.47 -0.30
CA THR A 126 -7.18 6.05 -0.62
C THR A 126 -5.81 5.40 -0.52
N VAL A 127 -5.74 4.29 0.20
CA VAL A 127 -4.57 3.41 0.25
C VAL A 127 -4.91 2.12 -0.49
N ILE A 128 -4.08 1.73 -1.45
CA ILE A 128 -4.19 0.47 -2.20
C ILE A 128 -2.94 -0.36 -1.93
N ASP A 129 -3.07 -1.46 -1.20
CA ASP A 129 -1.99 -2.42 -0.97
C ASP A 129 -2.06 -3.55 -2.00
N LEU A 130 -1.11 -3.55 -2.93
CA LEU A 130 -1.02 -4.56 -3.98
C LEU A 130 -0.23 -5.81 -3.56
N GLU A 131 0.37 -5.81 -2.38
CA GLU A 131 0.95 -7.03 -1.82
C GLU A 131 -0.15 -7.81 -1.10
N PHE A 132 -0.16 -9.15 -1.24
CA PHE A 132 -1.09 -10.02 -0.52
C PHE A 132 -0.40 -10.99 0.47
N ILE A 133 0.92 -11.06 0.45
CA ILE A 133 1.71 -12.04 1.22
C ILE A 133 2.48 -11.38 2.36
N THR A 134 3.07 -10.21 2.13
CA THR A 134 4.01 -9.61 3.08
C THR A 134 3.29 -8.90 4.22
N ASN A 135 3.75 -9.13 5.45
CA ASN A 135 3.19 -8.48 6.63
C ASN A 135 3.67 -7.03 6.73
N PHE A 136 4.85 -6.72 6.20
CA PHE A 136 5.41 -5.38 6.16
C PHE A 136 4.50 -4.40 5.43
N SER A 137 3.90 -4.78 4.29
CA SER A 137 2.96 -3.89 3.57
C SER A 137 1.67 -3.65 4.34
N ALA A 138 1.16 -4.68 5.02
CA ALA A 138 -0.01 -4.57 5.88
C ALA A 138 0.29 -3.66 7.09
N MET A 139 1.48 -3.80 7.68
CA MET A 139 1.97 -2.93 8.75
C MET A 139 2.08 -1.47 8.27
N THR A 140 2.65 -1.24 7.09
CA THR A 140 2.73 0.09 6.48
C THR A 140 1.34 0.67 6.26
N THR A 141 0.41 -0.11 5.72
CA THR A 141 -1.00 0.29 5.54
C THR A 141 -1.64 0.68 6.88
N LEU A 142 -1.43 -0.10 7.93
CA LEU A 142 -1.94 0.21 9.27
C LEU A 142 -1.30 1.50 9.82
N LEU A 143 0.01 1.67 9.71
CA LEU A 143 0.70 2.87 10.20
C LEU A 143 0.27 4.14 9.48
N ILE A 144 -0.01 4.05 8.18
CA ILE A 144 -0.56 5.17 7.40
C ILE A 144 -1.98 5.50 7.90
N THR A 145 -2.81 4.49 8.16
CA THR A 145 -4.26 4.67 8.36
C THR A 145 -4.70 4.79 9.82
N VAL A 146 -3.90 4.34 10.79
CA VAL A 146 -4.29 4.33 12.22
C VAL A 146 -4.51 5.73 12.80
N PHE A 147 -3.84 6.74 12.24
CA PHE A 147 -3.96 8.14 12.65
C PHE A 147 -4.33 9.05 11.46
N SER A 148 -5.02 8.52 10.46
CA SER A 148 -5.40 9.28 9.27
C SER A 148 -6.88 9.11 8.95
N GLU A 149 -7.49 10.16 8.40
CA GLU A 149 -8.87 10.16 7.90
C GLU A 149 -8.99 9.46 6.53
N THR A 150 -8.13 8.48 6.25
CA THR A 150 -8.17 7.70 5.01
C THR A 150 -9.52 7.04 4.86
N ARG A 151 -10.25 7.40 3.81
CA ARG A 151 -11.64 6.97 3.60
C ARG A 151 -11.71 5.55 3.05
N GLN A 152 -10.72 5.16 2.26
CA GLN A 152 -10.73 3.93 1.49
C GLN A 152 -9.41 3.18 1.66
N ILE A 153 -9.51 1.91 2.04
CA ILE A 153 -8.36 1.03 2.23
C ILE A 153 -8.65 -0.26 1.47
N ILE A 154 -7.94 -0.46 0.37
CA ILE A 154 -8.17 -1.54 -0.57
C ILE A 154 -6.95 -2.46 -0.54
N GLY A 155 -7.17 -3.76 -0.48
CA GLY A 155 -6.11 -4.76 -0.55
C GLY A 155 -6.57 -6.04 -1.20
N PHE A 156 -5.63 -6.90 -1.60
CA PHE A 156 -5.96 -8.24 -2.08
C PHE A 156 -6.12 -9.22 -0.90
N ASN A 157 -7.04 -10.16 -1.07
CA ASN A 157 -7.22 -11.26 -0.13
C ASN A 157 -5.91 -12.04 0.05
N SER A 158 -5.50 -12.17 1.31
CA SER A 158 -4.37 -12.98 1.74
C SER A 158 -4.83 -14.36 2.23
N PRO A 159 -4.04 -15.43 2.01
CA PRO A 159 -4.20 -16.70 2.71
C PRO A 159 -4.13 -16.54 4.24
N VAL A 160 -3.37 -15.53 4.72
CA VAL A 160 -3.22 -15.22 6.14
C VAL A 160 -4.43 -14.38 6.58
N ARG A 161 -5.47 -15.05 7.12
CA ARG A 161 -6.79 -14.47 7.39
C ARG A 161 -6.78 -13.16 8.17
N TRP A 162 -5.91 -12.99 9.16
CA TRP A 162 -5.89 -11.76 9.98
C TRP A 162 -5.53 -10.52 9.16
N ARG A 163 -4.73 -10.67 8.09
CA ARG A 163 -4.29 -9.58 7.22
C ARG A 163 -5.47 -8.93 6.49
N ASN A 164 -6.49 -9.71 6.17
CA ASN A 164 -7.70 -9.22 5.50
C ASN A 164 -8.51 -8.24 6.37
N SER A 165 -8.27 -8.22 7.69
CA SER A 165 -8.89 -7.24 8.61
C SER A 165 -8.27 -5.84 8.53
N VAL A 166 -7.15 -5.67 7.82
CA VAL A 166 -6.49 -4.37 7.64
C VAL A 166 -7.26 -3.47 6.66
N TYR A 167 -7.88 -4.09 5.66
CA TYR A 167 -8.50 -3.42 4.52
C TYR A 167 -10.01 -3.31 4.70
N PHE A 168 -10.60 -2.20 4.22
CA PHE A 168 -12.05 -2.03 4.17
C PHE A 168 -12.66 -2.80 3.00
N HIS A 169 -11.93 -2.84 1.87
CA HIS A 169 -12.33 -3.59 0.68
C HIS A 169 -11.25 -4.60 0.34
N ASN A 170 -11.61 -5.88 0.39
CA ASN A 170 -10.74 -6.97 -0.01
C ASN A 170 -11.13 -7.45 -1.41
N VAL A 171 -10.19 -7.39 -2.35
CA VAL A 171 -10.36 -7.87 -3.72
C VAL A 171 -9.90 -9.33 -3.81
N SER A 172 -10.68 -10.19 -4.46
CA SER A 172 -10.30 -11.58 -4.66
C SER A 172 -9.11 -11.68 -5.62
N PHE A 173 -8.04 -12.33 -5.16
CA PHE A 173 -6.91 -12.68 -6.00
C PHE A 173 -7.24 -14.00 -6.72
N ASP A 174 -7.56 -13.91 -8.00
CA ASP A 174 -7.94 -15.06 -8.82
C ASP A 174 -6.69 -15.72 -9.42
N HIS A 175 -6.27 -16.86 -8.86
CA HIS A 175 -5.08 -17.59 -9.27
C HIS A 175 -5.15 -18.15 -10.71
N SER A 176 -6.32 -18.18 -11.33
CA SER A 176 -6.50 -18.68 -12.71
C SER A 176 -6.26 -17.60 -13.78
N ARG A 177 -6.11 -16.33 -13.39
CA ARG A 177 -5.99 -15.20 -14.32
C ARG A 177 -4.58 -14.61 -14.31
N HIS A 178 -4.19 -14.05 -15.45
CA HIS A 178 -2.95 -13.28 -15.53
C HIS A 178 -2.98 -12.07 -14.59
N ILE A 179 -1.87 -11.78 -13.92
CA ILE A 179 -1.83 -10.77 -12.85
C ILE A 179 -2.19 -9.35 -13.31
N SER A 180 -1.93 -9.00 -14.59
CA SER A 180 -2.41 -7.73 -15.15
C SER A 180 -3.93 -7.59 -15.13
N MET A 181 -4.67 -8.68 -15.30
CA MET A 181 -6.14 -8.68 -15.23
C MET A 181 -6.63 -8.62 -13.78
N ILE A 182 -5.92 -9.26 -12.85
CA ILE A 182 -6.24 -9.21 -11.42
C ILE A 182 -6.09 -7.77 -10.91
N PHE A 183 -5.00 -7.11 -11.29
CA PHE A 183 -4.71 -5.74 -10.89
C PHE A 183 -5.64 -4.71 -11.53
N ALA A 184 -6.26 -5.02 -12.67
CA ALA A 184 -7.21 -4.13 -13.32
C ALA A 184 -8.64 -4.16 -12.74
N LYS A 185 -8.94 -5.05 -11.79
CA LYS A 185 -10.24 -5.10 -11.09
C LYS A 185 -10.44 -3.90 -10.18
#